data_AF-W9YW30-F1
#
_entry.id   AF-W9YW30-F1
#
_cell.length_a   1.000
_cell.length_b   1.000
_cell.length_c   1.000
_cell.angle_alpha   90.00
_cell.angle_beta   90.00
_cell.angle_gamma   90.00
#
_symmetry.space_group_name_H-M   'P 1'
#
loop_
_entity.id
_entity.type
_entity.pdbx_description
1 polymer ?
#
loop_
_entity_poly.entity_id
_entity_poly.type
_entity_poly.pdbx_seq_one_letter_code
_entity_poly.pdbx_strand_id
1 'polypeptide(L)'
;MFWPKRVIFVDDPNKLILVEKQLQGEDYLVLSHCWGRPTEAEKKRFCTTRENHQDRLQGFTYDELPKTFQDAVRVTRLLRKQYLWIDALCIIQGPDGDWDSEARTMEDVFACAYCTIAASSARGWGDGFLKPNLDSSGIGLQDIPSTLTCDCDFEKDVDEGPLMKRAWVLQERVLSRRIIHFAATHTYWECGDGVRCEQFTKLEPPFGRQYFILDPNFPDRLSQSGYQTTIDFIQFLFKKYSTSGLTFESDRDVAIYSLVERMRRVLRTEVRYGIVGCFLVPLLLWKRADEDQATLINYGDRTVPSWSWMAYPGGIDFISDVTQRLMVLRSADLEFTDNGDTLTVTVRRFKDCRIGQDGKQFAIFARSTFASPRKVGSLWFDLADRIEFKHCVIVGMDEDHQKEDPWKTYYFLLVREKQGGEGYERLGVGKVEARYVSKECDAGKLW
;
A
#
# COMPACT_ATOMS: atom_id res chain seq x y z
N MET A 1 -15.83 -20.54 -0.47
CA MET A 1 -15.54 -20.31 -1.90
C MET A 1 -16.44 -19.17 -2.32
N PHE A 2 -15.84 -18.01 -2.63
CA PHE A 2 -16.57 -16.80 -3.02
C PHE A 2 -16.82 -16.80 -4.53
N TRP A 3 -17.92 -16.16 -4.96
CA TRP A 3 -18.24 -15.92 -6.37
C TRP A 3 -18.73 -14.48 -6.52
N PRO A 4 -18.23 -13.69 -7.49
CA PRO A 4 -18.68 -12.33 -7.70
C PRO A 4 -20.18 -12.28 -8.01
N LYS A 5 -20.85 -11.18 -7.66
CA LYS A 5 -22.28 -10.98 -7.96
C LYS A 5 -22.56 -11.09 -9.46
N ARG A 6 -21.62 -10.62 -10.28
CA ARG A 6 -21.65 -10.67 -11.74
C ARG A 6 -20.31 -11.06 -12.33
N VAL A 7 -20.35 -11.82 -13.41
CA VAL A 7 -19.19 -12.11 -14.28
C VAL A 7 -19.62 -12.08 -15.74
N ILE A 8 -18.68 -11.90 -16.66
CA ILE A 8 -18.91 -11.96 -18.10
C ILE A 8 -18.64 -13.40 -18.55
N PHE A 9 -19.61 -14.03 -19.20
CA PHE A 9 -19.41 -15.26 -19.95
C PHE A 9 -18.86 -14.94 -21.34
N VAL A 10 -17.70 -15.53 -21.67
CA VAL A 10 -16.91 -15.15 -22.85
C VAL A 10 -16.72 -16.26 -23.89
N ASP A 11 -17.42 -17.38 -23.77
CA ASP A 11 -17.16 -18.57 -24.61
C ASP A 11 -17.58 -18.39 -26.08
N ASP A 12 -18.66 -17.65 -26.35
CA ASP A 12 -19.09 -17.32 -27.72
C ASP A 12 -18.12 -16.29 -28.35
N PRO A 13 -17.67 -16.48 -29.61
CA PRO A 13 -16.67 -15.61 -30.24
C PRO A 13 -17.04 -14.13 -30.26
N ASN A 14 -18.30 -13.81 -30.55
CA ASN A 14 -18.75 -12.45 -30.85
C ASN A 14 -19.73 -11.90 -29.81
N LYS A 15 -20.45 -12.77 -29.11
CA LYS A 15 -21.44 -12.41 -28.10
C LYS A 15 -20.90 -12.65 -26.70
N LEU A 16 -20.98 -11.62 -25.87
CA LEU A 16 -20.65 -11.68 -24.45
C LEU A 16 -21.94 -11.54 -23.64
N ILE A 17 -22.01 -12.19 -22.48
CA ILE A 17 -23.21 -12.17 -21.64
C ILE A 17 -22.79 -11.86 -20.20
N LEU A 18 -23.44 -10.87 -19.58
CA LEU A 18 -23.30 -10.63 -18.15
C LEU A 18 -24.16 -11.67 -17.40
N VAL A 19 -23.57 -12.35 -16.43
CA VAL A 19 -24.22 -13.45 -15.69
C VAL A 19 -24.30 -13.10 -14.21
N GLU A 20 -25.51 -13.20 -13.65
CA GLU A 20 -25.84 -12.91 -12.23
C GLU A 20 -26.09 -14.17 -11.39
N LYS A 21 -25.58 -15.32 -11.82
CA LYS A 21 -25.78 -16.60 -11.14
C LYS A 21 -24.47 -17.08 -10.54
N GLN A 22 -24.54 -17.58 -9.31
CA GLN A 22 -23.44 -18.35 -8.72
C GLN A 22 -23.31 -19.70 -9.45
N LEU A 23 -22.14 -19.91 -10.05
CA LEU A 23 -21.83 -21.15 -10.75
C LEU A 23 -20.86 -21.97 -9.89
N GLN A 24 -21.38 -23.02 -9.26
CA GLN A 24 -20.59 -23.87 -8.40
C GLN A 24 -19.56 -24.65 -9.21
N GLY A 25 -18.29 -24.65 -8.76
CA GLY A 25 -17.21 -25.42 -9.37
C GLY A 25 -16.54 -24.77 -10.58
N GLU A 26 -17.04 -23.61 -11.03
CA GLU A 26 -16.43 -22.85 -12.12
C GLU A 26 -15.33 -21.91 -11.59
N ASP A 27 -14.38 -21.61 -12.47
CA ASP A 27 -13.31 -20.64 -12.23
C ASP A 27 -13.57 -19.36 -13.03
N TYR A 28 -13.19 -18.21 -12.48
CA TYR A 28 -13.18 -16.93 -13.20
C TYR A 28 -11.80 -16.28 -13.16
N LEU A 29 -11.52 -15.48 -14.18
CA LEU A 29 -10.40 -14.54 -14.20
C LEU A 29 -10.88 -13.15 -13.82
N VAL A 30 -9.96 -12.31 -13.39
CA VAL A 30 -10.22 -10.90 -13.07
C VAL A 30 -9.25 -10.01 -13.84
N LEU A 31 -9.72 -8.88 -14.35
CA LEU A 31 -8.89 -7.88 -15.04
C LEU A 31 -8.51 -6.72 -14.10
N SER A 32 -7.22 -6.57 -13.84
CA SER A 32 -6.63 -5.37 -13.24
C SER A 32 -6.20 -4.41 -14.36
N HIS A 33 -6.79 -3.21 -14.43
CA HIS A 33 -6.54 -2.27 -15.51
C HIS A 33 -6.76 -0.81 -15.11
N CYS A 34 -6.25 0.13 -15.92
CA CYS A 34 -6.52 1.56 -15.78
C CYS A 34 -7.70 1.99 -16.65
N TRP A 35 -8.63 2.77 -16.09
CA TRP A 35 -9.72 3.38 -16.87
C TRP A 35 -9.21 4.53 -17.75
N GLY A 36 -8.07 5.13 -17.41
CA GLY A 36 -7.51 6.30 -18.09
C GLY A 36 -8.24 7.59 -17.70
N ARG A 37 -8.59 8.42 -18.68
CA ARG A 37 -9.39 9.64 -18.49
C ARG A 37 -10.66 9.55 -19.33
N PRO A 38 -11.61 8.70 -18.93
CA PRO A 38 -12.77 8.39 -19.76
C PRO A 38 -13.75 9.56 -19.82
N THR A 39 -14.25 9.84 -21.01
CA THR A 39 -15.38 10.77 -21.22
C THR A 39 -16.69 10.14 -20.73
N GLU A 40 -17.70 10.96 -20.41
CA GLU A 40 -19.02 10.46 -20.00
C GLU A 40 -19.68 9.59 -21.08
N ALA A 41 -19.46 9.89 -22.36
CA ALA A 41 -19.93 9.08 -23.47
C ALA A 41 -19.29 7.68 -23.46
N GLU A 42 -17.98 7.59 -23.22
CA GLU A 42 -17.30 6.31 -23.11
C GLU A 42 -17.73 5.54 -21.85
N LYS A 43 -17.91 6.19 -20.70
CA LYS A 43 -18.46 5.54 -19.50
C LYS A 43 -19.84 4.95 -19.77
N LYS A 44 -20.73 5.70 -20.44
CA LYS A 44 -22.06 5.20 -20.80
C LYS A 44 -22.00 3.98 -21.73
N ARG A 45 -21.00 3.93 -22.61
CA ARG A 45 -20.83 2.86 -23.60
C ARG A 45 -20.13 1.62 -23.05
N PHE A 46 -19.07 1.80 -22.27
CA PHE A 46 -18.17 0.73 -21.86
C PHE A 46 -18.42 0.23 -20.43
N CYS A 47 -19.12 1.00 -19.61
CA CYS A 47 -19.52 0.55 -18.29
C CYS A 47 -20.93 -0.06 -18.30
N THR A 48 -21.21 -0.89 -17.32
CA THR A 48 -22.58 -1.28 -16.99
C THR A 48 -23.20 -0.18 -16.15
N THR A 49 -24.34 0.33 -16.58
CA THR A 49 -25.14 1.32 -15.87
C THR A 49 -26.53 0.73 -15.66
N ARG A 50 -27.34 1.38 -14.81
CA ARG A 50 -28.72 0.94 -14.60
C ARG A 50 -29.55 0.94 -15.90
N GLU A 51 -29.22 1.81 -16.84
CA GLU A 51 -29.90 1.92 -18.14
C GLU A 51 -29.61 0.72 -19.05
N ASN A 52 -28.37 0.22 -19.09
CA ASN A 52 -27.95 -0.83 -20.02
C ASN A 52 -27.80 -2.23 -19.38
N HIS A 53 -28.04 -2.35 -18.06
CA HIS A 53 -27.87 -3.59 -17.31
C HIS A 53 -28.68 -4.75 -17.89
N GLN A 54 -29.96 -4.54 -18.21
CA GLN A 54 -30.81 -5.59 -18.79
C GLN A 54 -30.33 -6.02 -20.17
N ASP A 55 -29.82 -5.10 -20.98
CA ASP A 55 -29.25 -5.41 -22.30
C ASP A 55 -27.98 -6.25 -22.14
N ARG A 56 -27.12 -5.92 -21.17
CA ARG A 56 -25.90 -6.69 -20.87
C ARG A 56 -26.21 -8.14 -20.45
N LEU A 57 -27.33 -8.38 -19.76
CA LEU A 57 -27.80 -9.73 -19.40
C LEU A 57 -28.30 -10.53 -20.62
N GLN A 58 -28.85 -9.86 -21.64
CA GLN A 58 -29.27 -10.51 -22.89
C GLN A 58 -28.09 -10.75 -23.85
N GLY A 59 -27.09 -9.89 -23.75
CA GLY A 59 -25.77 -10.01 -24.36
C GLY A 59 -25.37 -8.76 -25.15
N PHE A 60 -24.06 -8.61 -25.35
CA PHE A 60 -23.43 -7.48 -26.01
C PHE A 60 -22.22 -7.93 -26.85
N THR A 61 -21.76 -7.08 -27.75
CA THR A 61 -20.79 -7.51 -28.77
C THR A 61 -19.35 -7.34 -28.27
N TYR A 62 -18.50 -8.32 -28.57
CA TYR A 62 -17.06 -8.25 -28.31
C TYR A 62 -16.40 -7.02 -28.94
N ASP A 63 -16.74 -6.70 -30.19
CA ASP A 63 -16.16 -5.58 -30.95
C ASP A 63 -16.57 -4.19 -30.42
N GLU A 64 -17.61 -4.12 -29.60
CA GLU A 64 -18.06 -2.87 -28.97
C GLU A 64 -17.26 -2.53 -27.72
N LEU A 65 -16.49 -3.48 -27.20
CA LEU A 65 -15.63 -3.27 -26.04
C LEU A 65 -14.37 -2.48 -26.42
N PRO A 66 -13.81 -1.70 -25.49
CA PRO A 66 -12.54 -1.03 -25.72
C PRO A 66 -11.39 -2.05 -25.75
N LYS A 67 -10.27 -1.69 -26.37
CA LYS A 67 -9.20 -2.62 -26.75
C LYS A 67 -8.63 -3.44 -25.59
N THR A 68 -8.46 -2.83 -24.42
CA THR A 68 -7.99 -3.51 -23.20
C THR A 68 -8.95 -4.61 -22.75
N PHE A 69 -10.26 -4.42 -22.91
CA PHE A 69 -11.25 -5.43 -22.52
C PHE A 69 -11.31 -6.56 -23.55
N GLN A 70 -11.18 -6.24 -24.84
CA GLN A 70 -11.04 -7.22 -25.91
C GLN A 70 -9.83 -8.14 -25.68
N ASP A 71 -8.68 -7.54 -25.34
CA ASP A 71 -7.46 -8.28 -25.04
C ASP A 71 -7.64 -9.20 -23.80
N ALA A 72 -8.33 -8.72 -22.76
CA ALA A 72 -8.63 -9.53 -21.57
C ALA A 72 -9.56 -10.72 -21.87
N VAL A 73 -10.59 -10.51 -22.70
CA VAL A 73 -11.45 -11.59 -23.20
C VAL A 73 -10.64 -12.61 -23.98
N ARG A 74 -9.75 -12.15 -24.88
CA ARG A 74 -8.87 -13.03 -25.65
C ARG A 74 -7.95 -13.87 -24.76
N VAL A 75 -7.30 -13.27 -23.78
CA VAL A 75 -6.44 -13.99 -22.82
C VAL A 75 -7.26 -15.01 -22.03
N THR A 76 -8.46 -14.65 -21.58
CA THR A 76 -9.35 -15.55 -20.83
C THR A 76 -9.68 -16.81 -21.65
N ARG A 77 -10.04 -16.63 -22.92
CA ARG A 77 -10.29 -17.75 -23.87
C ARG A 77 -9.03 -18.59 -24.10
N LEU A 78 -7.86 -17.95 -24.29
CA LEU A 78 -6.60 -18.66 -24.50
C LEU A 78 -6.18 -19.50 -23.29
N LEU A 79 -6.51 -19.06 -22.08
CA LEU A 79 -6.32 -19.81 -20.84
C LEU A 79 -7.41 -20.88 -20.61
N ARG A 80 -8.31 -21.08 -21.58
CA ARG A 80 -9.41 -22.06 -21.56
C ARG A 80 -10.34 -21.86 -20.37
N LYS A 81 -10.62 -20.59 -20.04
CA LYS A 81 -11.60 -20.20 -19.03
C LYS A 81 -12.73 -19.42 -19.69
N GLN A 82 -13.89 -19.45 -19.05
CA GLN A 82 -15.15 -18.95 -19.65
C GLN A 82 -15.71 -17.72 -18.93
N TYR A 83 -15.20 -17.39 -17.75
CA TYR A 83 -15.71 -16.31 -16.92
C TYR A 83 -14.63 -15.26 -16.66
N LEU A 84 -14.97 -14.00 -16.91
CA LEU A 84 -14.10 -12.85 -16.71
C LEU A 84 -14.83 -11.78 -15.90
N TRP A 85 -14.18 -11.27 -14.86
CA TRP A 85 -14.64 -10.13 -14.10
C TRP A 85 -13.85 -8.87 -14.49
N ILE A 86 -14.57 -7.79 -14.79
CA ILE A 86 -14.03 -6.46 -15.08
C ILE A 86 -14.89 -5.47 -14.28
N ASP A 87 -14.30 -4.67 -13.40
CA ASP A 87 -15.02 -3.73 -12.52
C ASP A 87 -16.00 -2.84 -13.28
N ALA A 88 -15.58 -2.27 -14.42
CA ALA A 88 -16.39 -1.41 -15.27
C ALA A 88 -17.67 -2.10 -15.80
N LEU A 89 -17.64 -3.41 -16.02
CA LEU A 89 -18.75 -4.20 -16.58
C LEU A 89 -19.52 -5.03 -15.54
N CYS A 90 -18.87 -5.44 -14.47
CA CYS A 90 -19.44 -6.32 -13.43
C CYS A 90 -19.98 -5.54 -12.22
N ILE A 91 -19.68 -4.25 -12.10
CA ILE A 91 -20.29 -3.35 -11.12
C ILE A 91 -21.22 -2.39 -11.87
N ILE A 92 -22.41 -2.16 -11.33
CA ILE A 92 -23.33 -1.15 -11.88
C ILE A 92 -22.80 0.22 -11.45
N GLN A 93 -22.37 1.01 -12.43
CA GLN A 93 -21.75 2.30 -12.24
C GLN A 93 -22.78 3.44 -12.17
N GLY A 94 -22.39 4.54 -11.53
CA GLY A 94 -23.19 5.76 -11.42
C GLY A 94 -23.78 5.99 -10.02
N PRO A 95 -24.49 7.11 -9.79
CA PRO A 95 -25.04 7.48 -8.48
C PRO A 95 -26.01 6.44 -7.89
N ASP A 96 -26.79 5.79 -8.75
CA ASP A 96 -27.72 4.71 -8.39
C ASP A 96 -27.13 3.31 -8.63
N GLY A 97 -25.80 3.24 -8.69
CA GLY A 97 -25.03 2.03 -8.88
C GLY A 97 -24.90 1.19 -7.61
N ASP A 98 -24.13 0.11 -7.68
CA ASP A 98 -23.89 -0.79 -6.55
C ASP A 98 -22.43 -0.85 -6.10
N TRP A 99 -21.66 0.20 -6.41
CA TRP A 99 -20.26 0.37 -6.00
C TRP A 99 -20.05 0.15 -4.50
N ASP A 100 -20.85 0.75 -3.63
CA ASP A 100 -20.67 0.63 -2.17
C ASP A 100 -20.79 -0.81 -1.66
N SER A 101 -21.54 -1.65 -2.37
CA SER A 101 -21.68 -3.07 -2.04
C SER A 101 -20.56 -3.92 -2.67
N GLU A 102 -20.20 -3.64 -3.92
CA GLU A 102 -19.15 -4.38 -4.65
C GLU A 102 -17.75 -4.03 -4.15
N ALA A 103 -17.50 -2.78 -3.73
CA ALA A 103 -16.24 -2.36 -3.15
C ALA A 103 -15.89 -3.13 -1.87
N ARG A 104 -16.90 -3.57 -1.12
CA ARG A 104 -16.75 -4.40 0.08
C ARG A 104 -16.36 -5.85 -0.24
N THR A 105 -16.65 -6.32 -1.46
CA THR A 105 -16.37 -7.69 -1.90
C THR A 105 -15.19 -7.79 -2.87
N MET A 106 -14.65 -6.65 -3.33
CA MET A 106 -13.47 -6.60 -4.20
C MET A 106 -12.32 -7.46 -3.65
N GLU A 107 -12.14 -7.51 -2.33
CA GLU A 107 -11.11 -8.37 -1.74
C GLU A 107 -11.28 -9.85 -2.09
N ASP A 108 -12.50 -10.35 -2.00
CA ASP A 108 -12.81 -11.75 -2.24
C ASP A 108 -12.83 -12.05 -3.75
N VAL A 109 -13.21 -11.07 -4.58
CA VAL A 109 -13.13 -11.16 -6.04
C VAL A 109 -11.70 -11.47 -6.47
N PHE A 110 -10.70 -10.72 -6.02
CA PHE A 110 -9.30 -10.96 -6.40
C PHE A 110 -8.72 -12.19 -5.68
N ALA A 111 -9.03 -12.40 -4.39
CA ALA A 111 -8.49 -13.52 -3.61
C ALA A 111 -9.01 -14.90 -4.05
N CYS A 112 -10.20 -14.98 -4.65
CA CYS A 112 -10.79 -16.22 -5.14
C CYS A 112 -10.71 -16.39 -6.66
N ALA A 113 -10.22 -15.40 -7.42
CA ALA A 113 -9.99 -15.55 -8.84
C ALA A 113 -8.97 -16.65 -9.15
N TYR A 114 -9.16 -17.36 -10.25
CA TYR A 114 -8.21 -18.36 -10.73
C TYR A 114 -6.85 -17.71 -11.08
N CYS A 115 -6.92 -16.56 -11.75
CA CYS A 115 -5.80 -15.73 -12.16
C CYS A 115 -6.25 -14.29 -12.40
N THR A 116 -5.38 -13.34 -12.08
CA THR A 116 -5.53 -11.93 -12.45
C THR A 116 -4.77 -11.65 -13.74
N ILE A 117 -5.44 -11.00 -14.69
CA ILE A 117 -4.82 -10.42 -15.87
C ILE A 117 -4.49 -8.98 -15.52
N ALA A 118 -3.21 -8.63 -15.43
CA ALA A 118 -2.77 -7.26 -15.18
C ALA A 118 -2.35 -6.61 -16.49
N ALA A 119 -3.12 -5.60 -16.93
CA ALA A 119 -2.82 -4.78 -18.09
C ALA A 119 -1.73 -3.75 -17.77
N SER A 120 -0.56 -4.22 -17.31
CA SER A 120 0.51 -3.40 -16.74
C SER A 120 1.03 -2.30 -17.66
N SER A 121 0.99 -2.49 -18.99
CA SER A 121 1.41 -1.48 -19.96
C SER A 121 0.34 -0.44 -20.32
N ALA A 122 -0.94 -0.75 -20.06
CA ALA A 122 -2.06 0.06 -20.52
C ALA A 122 -2.33 1.23 -19.56
N ARG A 123 -2.44 2.44 -20.10
CA ARG A 123 -2.76 3.67 -19.36
C ARG A 123 -4.27 3.93 -19.34
N GLY A 124 -5.02 3.33 -20.25
CA GLY A 124 -6.48 3.39 -20.32
C GLY A 124 -7.09 2.16 -20.98
N TRP A 125 -8.42 2.09 -21.00
CA TRP A 125 -9.13 0.96 -21.63
C TRP A 125 -8.96 0.89 -23.16
N GLY A 126 -8.53 1.99 -23.79
CA GLY A 126 -8.40 2.09 -25.25
C GLY A 126 -7.06 1.58 -25.79
N ASP A 127 -6.06 1.41 -24.91
CA ASP A 127 -4.68 1.15 -25.34
C ASP A 127 -4.47 -0.29 -25.82
N GLY A 128 -5.13 -1.24 -25.16
CA GLY A 128 -4.74 -2.65 -25.24
C GLY A 128 -3.44 -2.95 -24.50
N PHE A 129 -3.14 -4.23 -24.37
CA PHE A 129 -1.91 -4.72 -23.75
C PHE A 129 -1.28 -5.90 -24.50
N LEU A 130 -1.97 -6.49 -25.47
CA LEU A 130 -1.40 -7.50 -26.36
C LEU A 130 -0.71 -6.82 -27.54
N LYS A 131 0.49 -6.31 -27.32
CA LYS A 131 1.32 -5.77 -28.42
C LYS A 131 1.95 -6.92 -29.21
N PRO A 132 2.03 -6.83 -30.55
CA PRO A 132 2.84 -7.77 -31.34
C PRO A 132 4.32 -7.61 -30.96
N ASN A 133 5.01 -8.71 -30.66
CA ASN A 133 6.47 -8.70 -30.52
C ASN A 133 7.09 -8.28 -31.86
N LEU A 134 7.61 -7.05 -31.94
CA LEU A 134 8.24 -6.53 -33.17
C LEU A 134 9.72 -6.91 -33.31
N ASP A 135 10.38 -7.42 -32.26
CA ASP A 135 11.82 -7.73 -32.30
C ASP A 135 12.17 -8.99 -31.50
N SER A 136 11.91 -10.16 -32.08
CA SER A 136 12.73 -11.34 -31.79
C SER A 136 13.67 -11.62 -32.96
N SER A 137 14.42 -10.59 -33.36
CA SER A 137 15.64 -10.74 -34.15
C SER A 137 16.73 -11.30 -33.22
N GLY A 138 16.58 -12.57 -32.82
CA GLY A 138 17.62 -13.29 -32.12
C GLY A 138 18.85 -13.38 -33.02
N ILE A 139 19.91 -12.66 -32.69
CA ILE A 139 21.23 -12.90 -33.29
C ILE A 139 21.73 -14.22 -32.70
N GLY A 140 21.54 -15.31 -33.43
CA GLY A 140 22.22 -16.57 -33.16
C GLY A 140 23.69 -16.43 -33.49
N LEU A 141 24.52 -16.12 -32.50
CA LEU A 141 25.96 -16.33 -32.60
C LEU A 141 26.23 -17.83 -32.41
N GLN A 142 26.66 -18.50 -33.50
CA GLN A 142 27.28 -19.82 -33.40
C GLN A 142 28.48 -19.71 -32.45
N ASP A 143 28.56 -20.60 -31.47
CA ASP A 143 29.72 -20.84 -30.58
C ASP A 143 29.85 -20.06 -29.25
N ILE A 144 28.75 -19.53 -28.69
CA ILE A 144 28.71 -19.21 -27.25
C ILE A 144 27.58 -20.02 -26.61
N PRO A 145 27.81 -20.78 -25.52
CA PRO A 145 26.70 -21.33 -24.74
C PRO A 145 25.85 -20.15 -24.30
N SER A 146 24.69 -19.99 -24.92
CA SER A 146 23.80 -18.87 -24.72
C SER A 146 23.19 -18.93 -23.33
N THR A 147 23.95 -18.52 -22.33
CA THR A 147 23.35 -17.80 -21.19
C THR A 147 22.81 -16.50 -21.78
N LEU A 148 21.66 -16.58 -22.44
CA LEU A 148 20.81 -15.43 -22.72
C LEU A 148 20.45 -14.88 -21.34
N THR A 149 21.21 -13.89 -20.90
CA THR A 149 20.81 -13.04 -19.79
C THR A 149 19.53 -12.35 -20.25
N CYS A 150 18.40 -12.82 -19.76
CA CYS A 150 17.12 -12.15 -19.95
C CYS A 150 17.25 -10.72 -19.44
N ASP A 151 17.03 -9.72 -20.29
CA ASP A 151 17.01 -8.29 -19.92
C ASP A 151 15.69 -7.91 -19.22
N CYS A 152 15.13 -8.86 -18.46
CA CYS A 152 13.89 -8.68 -17.74
C CYS A 152 14.15 -7.93 -16.44
N ASP A 153 13.51 -6.76 -16.31
CA ASP A 153 13.53 -5.95 -15.11
C ASP A 153 12.09 -5.79 -14.61
N PHE A 154 11.68 -6.68 -13.70
CA PHE A 154 10.33 -6.70 -13.18
C PHE A 154 9.99 -5.45 -12.35
N GLU A 155 10.97 -4.86 -11.65
CA GLU A 155 10.73 -3.63 -10.88
C GLU A 155 10.37 -2.49 -11.83
N LYS A 156 11.17 -2.29 -12.87
CA LYS A 156 10.92 -1.26 -13.88
C LYS A 156 9.65 -1.52 -14.69
N ASP A 157 9.43 -2.77 -15.10
CA ASP A 157 8.35 -3.13 -16.02
C ASP A 157 6.98 -3.21 -15.33
N VAL A 158 6.95 -3.59 -14.05
CA VAL A 158 5.72 -3.82 -13.28
C VAL A 158 5.60 -2.89 -12.08
N ASP A 159 6.57 -2.90 -11.14
CA ASP A 159 6.47 -2.15 -9.88
C ASP A 159 6.43 -0.63 -10.09
N GLU A 160 7.14 -0.13 -11.12
CA GLU A 160 7.16 1.29 -11.53
C GLU A 160 6.18 1.59 -12.68
N GLY A 161 5.50 0.55 -13.18
CA GLY A 161 4.57 0.61 -14.29
C GLY A 161 3.33 1.48 -14.01
N PRO A 162 2.62 1.92 -15.06
CA PRO A 162 1.47 2.82 -14.92
C PRO A 162 0.33 2.23 -14.08
N LEU A 163 0.13 0.90 -14.11
CA LEU A 163 -0.91 0.23 -13.33
C LEU A 163 -0.65 0.33 -11.82
N MET A 164 0.59 0.14 -11.37
CA MET A 164 0.97 0.20 -9.94
C MET A 164 0.91 1.60 -9.34
N LYS A 165 0.68 2.65 -10.16
CA LYS A 165 0.45 4.01 -9.67
C LYS A 165 -0.94 4.23 -9.08
N ARG A 166 -1.82 3.23 -9.03
CA ARG A 166 -3.17 3.34 -8.45
C ARG A 166 -3.24 2.63 -7.11
N ALA A 167 -3.83 3.27 -6.10
CA ALA A 167 -3.90 2.71 -4.76
C ALA A 167 -4.62 1.36 -4.70
N TRP A 168 -5.72 1.23 -5.45
CA TRP A 168 -6.51 -0.01 -5.53
C TRP A 168 -5.72 -1.20 -6.08
N VAL A 169 -4.82 -0.95 -7.04
CA VAL A 169 -4.06 -2.01 -7.72
C VAL A 169 -3.13 -2.75 -6.75
N LEU A 170 -2.66 -2.09 -5.69
CA LEU A 170 -1.85 -2.75 -4.67
C LEU A 170 -2.66 -3.85 -3.96
N GLN A 171 -3.92 -3.58 -3.64
CA GLN A 171 -4.83 -4.57 -3.06
C GLN A 171 -5.11 -5.69 -4.07
N GLU A 172 -5.39 -5.35 -5.33
CA GLU A 172 -5.62 -6.32 -6.41
C GLU A 172 -4.44 -7.30 -6.55
N ARG A 173 -3.21 -6.77 -6.50
CA ARG A 173 -1.99 -7.57 -6.62
C ARG A 173 -1.75 -8.45 -5.39
N VAL A 174 -1.76 -7.88 -4.19
CA VAL A 174 -1.46 -8.62 -2.95
C VAL A 174 -2.46 -9.74 -2.66
N LEU A 175 -3.72 -9.56 -3.08
CA LEU A 175 -4.76 -10.58 -2.86
C LEU A 175 -4.76 -11.68 -3.93
N SER A 176 -4.20 -11.42 -5.10
CA SER A 176 -4.24 -12.37 -6.21
C SER A 176 -3.29 -13.54 -5.98
N ARG A 177 -3.81 -14.77 -6.14
CA ARG A 177 -2.98 -15.98 -5.99
C ARG A 177 -1.98 -16.18 -7.14
N ARG A 178 -2.36 -15.67 -8.31
CA ARG A 178 -1.66 -15.79 -9.60
C ARG A 178 -1.95 -14.55 -10.43
N ILE A 179 -0.93 -13.97 -11.03
CA ILE A 179 -1.06 -12.79 -11.89
C ILE A 179 -0.23 -12.98 -13.14
N ILE A 180 -0.81 -12.65 -14.30
CA ILE A 180 -0.06 -12.44 -15.53
C ILE A 180 0.03 -10.93 -15.77
N HIS A 181 1.24 -10.38 -15.71
CA HIS A 181 1.51 -8.99 -16.05
C HIS A 181 1.87 -8.89 -17.53
N PHE A 182 1.05 -8.15 -18.27
CA PHE A 182 1.38 -7.73 -19.63
C PHE A 182 2.03 -6.35 -19.55
N ALA A 183 3.34 -6.32 -19.35
CA ALA A 183 4.12 -5.09 -19.32
C ALA A 183 4.47 -4.62 -20.74
N ALA A 184 5.13 -3.46 -20.85
CA ALA A 184 5.36 -2.84 -22.15
C ALA A 184 6.38 -3.60 -23.02
N THR A 185 7.28 -4.33 -22.36
CA THR A 185 8.48 -5.00 -22.90
C THR A 185 8.38 -6.52 -22.77
N HIS A 186 7.85 -7.04 -21.66
CA HIS A 186 7.80 -8.47 -21.36
C HIS A 186 6.46 -8.88 -20.74
N THR A 187 6.16 -10.18 -20.81
CA THR A 187 5.11 -10.80 -19.98
C THR A 187 5.72 -11.46 -18.74
N TYR A 188 5.08 -11.29 -17.58
CA TYR A 188 5.51 -11.90 -16.32
C TYR A 188 4.41 -12.72 -15.66
N TRP A 189 4.78 -13.85 -15.07
CA TRP A 189 3.93 -14.68 -14.22
C TRP A 189 4.36 -14.49 -12.76
N GLU A 190 3.50 -13.91 -11.93
CA GLU A 190 3.68 -13.76 -10.49
C GLU A 190 2.76 -14.73 -9.74
N CYS A 191 3.31 -15.50 -8.81
CA CYS A 191 2.53 -16.42 -7.96
C CYS A 191 3.26 -16.74 -6.66
N GLY A 192 2.68 -17.65 -5.86
CA GLY A 192 3.22 -18.07 -4.58
C GLY A 192 4.66 -18.61 -4.53
N ASP A 193 5.21 -18.99 -5.69
CA ASP A 193 6.56 -19.54 -5.88
C ASP A 193 7.56 -18.52 -6.46
N GLY A 194 7.14 -17.29 -6.80
CA GLY A 194 8.02 -16.30 -7.42
C GLY A 194 7.46 -15.67 -8.68
N VAL A 195 8.31 -14.85 -9.28
CA VAL A 195 8.08 -14.22 -10.58
C VAL A 195 8.86 -14.98 -11.65
N ARG A 196 8.24 -15.24 -12.80
CA ARG A 196 8.88 -15.77 -14.00
C ARG A 196 8.61 -14.83 -15.17
N CYS A 197 9.59 -14.60 -16.03
CA CYS A 197 9.37 -13.89 -17.29
C CYS A 197 8.78 -14.82 -18.37
N GLU A 198 8.48 -14.29 -19.54
CA GLU A 198 7.93 -15.02 -20.70
C GLU A 198 8.82 -16.16 -21.22
N GLN A 199 10.12 -16.12 -20.93
CA GLN A 199 11.07 -17.19 -21.21
C GLN A 199 11.08 -18.28 -20.12
N PHE A 200 10.18 -18.18 -19.14
CA PHE A 200 10.09 -19.02 -17.94
C PHE A 200 11.30 -18.95 -16.99
N THR A 201 12.23 -18.02 -17.21
CA THR A 201 13.32 -17.73 -16.27
C THR A 201 12.72 -17.22 -14.97
N LYS A 202 13.02 -17.91 -13.86
CA LYS A 202 12.64 -17.46 -12.51
C LYS A 202 13.52 -16.27 -12.16
N LEU A 203 12.90 -15.13 -11.88
CA LEU A 203 13.61 -13.93 -11.50
C LEU A 203 14.00 -14.07 -10.03
N GLU A 204 15.28 -13.82 -9.75
CA GLU A 204 15.70 -13.53 -8.39
C GLU A 204 15.18 -12.14 -8.07
N PRO A 205 14.27 -12.00 -7.11
CA PRO A 205 13.81 -10.67 -6.80
C PRO A 205 14.94 -9.90 -6.07
N PRO A 206 14.83 -8.59 -5.91
CA PRO A 206 15.77 -7.83 -5.10
C PRO A 206 15.67 -8.22 -3.62
N PHE A 207 16.82 -8.32 -2.93
CA PHE A 207 16.92 -8.72 -1.52
C PHE A 207 15.95 -7.91 -0.63
N GLY A 208 15.19 -8.60 0.24
CA GLY A 208 14.28 -7.96 1.22
C GLY A 208 12.87 -7.61 0.73
N ARG A 209 12.49 -7.85 -0.54
CA ARG A 209 11.19 -7.39 -1.09
C ARG A 209 10.14 -8.48 -1.39
N GLN A 210 10.42 -9.74 -1.09
CA GLN A 210 9.87 -10.86 -1.90
C GLN A 210 8.84 -11.73 -1.21
N TYR A 211 8.85 -11.82 0.12
CA TYR A 211 8.27 -12.99 0.77
C TYR A 211 6.74 -12.96 0.93
N PHE A 212 6.10 -11.80 0.72
CA PHE A 212 4.70 -11.56 1.09
C PHE A 212 3.77 -11.09 -0.03
N ILE A 213 4.26 -10.35 -1.04
CA ILE A 213 3.43 -10.07 -2.24
C ILE A 213 3.11 -11.39 -2.96
N LEU A 214 4.00 -12.36 -2.81
CA LEU A 214 3.88 -13.73 -3.32
C LEU A 214 3.19 -14.66 -2.32
N ASP A 215 2.29 -14.18 -1.46
CA ASP A 215 1.50 -15.08 -0.62
C ASP A 215 0.20 -15.47 -1.33
N PRO A 216 0.06 -16.70 -1.88
CA PRO A 216 -1.16 -17.10 -2.56
C PRO A 216 -2.33 -17.25 -1.59
N ASN A 217 -2.07 -17.24 -0.28
CA ASN A 217 -3.06 -17.26 0.78
C ASN A 217 -2.87 -16.07 1.72
N PHE A 218 -2.45 -14.91 1.20
CA PHE A 218 -2.41 -13.68 2.00
C PHE A 218 -3.72 -13.59 2.82
N PRO A 219 -3.67 -13.42 4.16
CA PRO A 219 -2.57 -12.90 4.97
C PRO A 219 -1.85 -13.95 5.83
N ASP A 220 -2.06 -15.26 5.65
CA ASP A 220 -1.64 -16.27 6.65
C ASP A 220 -0.14 -16.21 6.96
N ARG A 221 0.71 -15.87 5.97
CA ARG A 221 2.16 -15.70 6.18
C ARG A 221 2.53 -14.59 7.17
N LEU A 222 1.66 -13.60 7.40
CA LEU A 222 1.90 -12.55 8.41
C LEU A 222 2.07 -13.13 9.81
N SER A 223 1.41 -14.25 10.12
CA SER A 223 1.52 -14.91 11.42
C SER A 223 2.68 -15.91 11.51
N GLN A 224 3.18 -16.41 10.37
CA GLN A 224 4.13 -17.53 10.33
C GLN A 224 5.58 -17.11 10.08
N SER A 225 5.80 -15.91 9.55
CA SER A 225 7.12 -15.42 9.12
C SER A 225 7.97 -14.80 10.23
N GLY A 226 7.39 -14.61 11.42
CA GLY A 226 8.07 -14.01 12.57
C GLY A 226 8.05 -12.48 12.56
N TYR A 227 8.30 -11.89 13.74
CA TYR A 227 8.07 -10.47 14.00
C TYR A 227 8.72 -9.52 12.97
N GLN A 228 10.02 -9.68 12.72
CA GLN A 228 10.78 -8.76 11.86
C GLN A 228 10.29 -8.80 10.42
N THR A 229 10.12 -10.00 9.88
CA THR A 229 9.68 -10.19 8.50
C THR A 229 8.27 -9.64 8.30
N THR A 230 7.37 -9.86 9.26
CA THR A 230 6.01 -9.29 9.23
C THR A 230 6.01 -7.75 9.25
N ILE A 231 6.80 -7.12 10.13
CA ILE A 231 6.84 -5.65 10.19
C ILE A 231 7.46 -5.03 8.95
N ASP A 232 8.54 -5.61 8.42
CA ASP A 232 9.20 -5.15 7.19
C ASP A 232 8.20 -5.13 6.03
N PHE A 233 7.35 -6.15 5.94
CA PHE A 233 6.30 -6.20 4.93
C PHE A 233 5.20 -5.17 5.13
N ILE A 234 4.68 -5.03 6.36
CA ILE A 234 3.62 -4.05 6.63
C ILE A 234 4.14 -2.63 6.31
N GLN A 235 5.36 -2.31 6.71
CA GLN A 235 6.00 -1.03 6.39
C GLN A 235 6.19 -0.85 4.88
N PHE A 236 6.68 -1.87 4.17
CA PHE A 236 6.78 -1.84 2.71
C PHE A 236 5.42 -1.57 2.04
N LEU A 237 4.38 -2.27 2.49
CA LEU A 237 3.03 -2.17 1.94
C LEU A 237 2.46 -0.77 2.14
N PHE A 238 2.58 -0.22 3.35
CA PHE A 238 2.10 1.13 3.65
C PHE A 238 2.90 2.20 2.91
N LYS A 239 4.22 2.02 2.77
CA LYS A 239 5.05 2.89 1.93
C LYS A 239 4.57 2.88 0.48
N LYS A 240 4.39 1.72 -0.14
CA LYS A 240 3.89 1.62 -1.52
C LYS A 240 2.49 2.21 -1.67
N TYR A 241 1.59 1.92 -0.73
CA TYR A 241 0.24 2.46 -0.73
C TYR A 241 0.23 3.99 -0.62
N SER A 242 1.06 4.56 0.25
CA SER A 242 1.12 6.01 0.49
C SER A 242 1.52 6.83 -0.75
N THR A 243 2.31 6.23 -1.64
CA THR A 243 2.74 6.84 -2.91
C THR A 243 1.81 6.53 -4.08
N SER A 244 0.79 5.70 -3.86
CA SER A 244 -0.15 5.31 -4.90
C SER A 244 -1.24 6.38 -5.09
N GLY A 245 -1.58 6.65 -6.35
CA GLY A 245 -2.58 7.64 -6.72
C GLY A 245 -3.99 7.24 -6.27
N LEU A 246 -4.62 8.16 -5.54
CA LEU A 246 -6.03 8.15 -5.18
C LEU A 246 -6.76 9.22 -6.01
N THR A 247 -8.01 8.95 -6.38
CA THR A 247 -8.85 9.96 -7.05
C THR A 247 -9.19 11.10 -6.09
N PHE A 248 -9.46 10.77 -4.83
CA PHE A 248 -9.62 11.72 -3.73
C PHE A 248 -8.71 11.29 -2.58
N GLU A 249 -7.91 12.22 -2.04
CA GLU A 249 -7.02 11.90 -0.90
C GLU A 249 -7.80 11.44 0.34
N SER A 250 -9.06 11.85 0.49
CA SER A 250 -9.98 11.42 1.53
C SER A 250 -10.38 9.94 1.47
N ASP A 251 -10.08 9.25 0.37
CA ASP A 251 -10.35 7.81 0.21
C ASP A 251 -9.20 6.95 0.75
N ARG A 252 -8.13 7.58 1.25
CA ARG A 252 -6.90 6.90 1.70
C ARG A 252 -7.13 5.88 2.80
N ASP A 253 -8.08 6.10 3.69
CA ASP A 253 -8.43 5.13 4.75
C ASP A 253 -9.35 4.02 4.21
N VAL A 254 -10.33 4.36 3.39
CA VAL A 254 -11.29 3.43 2.79
C VAL A 254 -10.58 2.43 1.86
N ALA A 255 -9.67 2.91 1.00
CA ALA A 255 -9.05 2.09 -0.03
C ALA A 255 -8.01 1.07 0.49
N ILE A 256 -7.57 1.18 1.76
CA ILE A 256 -6.72 0.15 2.40
C ILE A 256 -7.48 -0.69 3.45
N TYR A 257 -8.72 -0.31 3.76
CA TYR A 257 -9.47 -0.85 4.88
C TYR A 257 -9.54 -2.38 4.87
N SER A 258 -9.91 -2.98 3.73
CA SER A 258 -10.06 -4.44 3.61
C SER A 258 -8.73 -5.18 3.85
N LEU A 259 -7.63 -4.63 3.34
CA LEU A 259 -6.30 -5.19 3.53
C LEU A 259 -5.90 -5.17 5.01
N VAL A 260 -6.16 -4.05 5.68
CA VAL A 260 -5.88 -3.85 7.10
C VAL A 260 -6.78 -4.73 7.99
N GLU A 261 -8.06 -4.88 7.65
CA GLU A 261 -8.99 -5.73 8.38
C GLU A 261 -8.58 -7.22 8.30
N ARG A 262 -8.04 -7.64 7.17
CA ARG A 262 -7.43 -8.97 7.00
C ARG A 262 -6.22 -9.16 7.92
N MET A 263 -5.31 -8.18 7.99
CA MET A 263 -4.19 -8.20 8.93
C MET A 263 -4.69 -8.31 10.39
N ARG A 264 -5.72 -7.52 10.75
CA ARG A 264 -6.35 -7.53 12.07
C ARG A 264 -6.80 -8.93 12.49
N ARG A 265 -7.48 -9.66 11.58
CA ARG A 265 -7.99 -11.02 11.82
C ARG A 265 -6.87 -12.04 12.02
N VAL A 266 -5.86 -12.04 11.14
CA VAL A 266 -4.76 -13.02 11.19
C VAL A 266 -3.83 -12.78 12.38
N LEU A 267 -3.49 -11.51 12.63
CA LEU A 267 -2.60 -11.13 13.73
C LEU A 267 -3.32 -11.07 15.10
N ARG A 268 -4.65 -11.18 15.11
CA ARG A 268 -5.50 -11.14 16.31
C ARG A 268 -5.21 -9.94 17.20
N THR A 269 -5.06 -8.79 16.57
CA THR A 269 -4.72 -7.52 17.21
C THR A 269 -5.77 -6.48 16.88
N GLU A 270 -5.84 -5.39 17.62
CA GLU A 270 -6.57 -4.21 17.17
C GLU A 270 -5.82 -3.50 16.04
N VAL A 271 -6.58 -2.78 15.20
CA VAL A 271 -6.04 -1.87 14.20
C VAL A 271 -6.85 -0.58 14.23
N ARG A 272 -6.15 0.56 14.25
CA ARG A 272 -6.73 1.91 14.21
C ARG A 272 -5.97 2.75 13.20
N TYR A 273 -6.68 3.41 12.28
CA TYR A 273 -6.10 4.38 11.33
C TYR A 273 -4.78 3.92 10.68
N GLY A 274 -4.73 2.68 10.19
CA GLY A 274 -3.52 2.14 9.53
C GLY A 274 -2.38 1.73 10.46
N ILE A 275 -2.60 1.61 11.77
CA ILE A 275 -1.63 1.17 12.76
C ILE A 275 -2.08 -0.15 13.39
N VAL A 276 -1.28 -1.20 13.18
CA VAL A 276 -1.52 -2.56 13.68
C VAL A 276 -0.97 -2.69 15.10
N GLY A 277 -1.83 -2.96 16.09
CA GLY A 277 -1.51 -2.82 17.52
C GLY A 277 -0.32 -3.65 18.02
N CYS A 278 -0.17 -4.90 17.59
CA CYS A 278 1.01 -5.71 17.94
C CYS A 278 2.33 -5.18 17.35
N PHE A 279 2.25 -4.18 16.46
CA PHE A 279 3.35 -3.45 15.85
C PHE A 279 3.24 -1.93 16.07
N LEU A 280 2.56 -1.50 17.14
CA LEU A 280 2.27 -0.09 17.43
C LEU A 280 3.51 0.80 17.32
N VAL A 281 4.59 0.46 18.04
CA VAL A 281 5.83 1.24 18.06
C VAL A 281 6.47 1.38 16.68
N PRO A 282 6.86 0.30 15.98
CA PRO A 282 7.52 0.45 14.69
C PRO A 282 6.63 1.07 13.60
N LEU A 283 5.30 0.96 13.71
CA LEU A 283 4.38 1.63 12.79
C LEU A 283 4.15 3.10 13.10
N LEU A 284 4.33 3.55 14.35
CA LEU A 284 4.34 4.97 14.70
C LEU A 284 5.62 5.69 14.25
N LEU A 285 6.70 4.97 13.93
CA LEU A 285 7.97 5.54 13.47
C LEU A 285 7.99 5.90 11.97
N TRP A 286 6.83 6.09 11.35
CA TRP A 286 6.73 6.62 10.00
C TRP A 286 7.22 8.07 9.94
N LYS A 287 7.79 8.49 8.81
CA LYS A 287 8.19 9.86 8.47
C LYS A 287 7.67 10.22 7.09
N ARG A 288 7.48 11.50 6.79
CA ARG A 288 7.19 11.96 5.42
C ARG A 288 8.37 11.57 4.50
N ALA A 289 8.05 11.00 3.33
CA ALA A 289 9.04 10.72 2.29
C ALA A 289 9.30 11.96 1.42
N ASP A 290 8.26 12.77 1.22
CA ASP A 290 8.30 13.97 0.40
C ASP A 290 8.82 15.18 1.20
N GLU A 291 9.61 16.04 0.56
CA GLU A 291 10.08 17.31 1.15
C GLU A 291 8.96 18.36 1.20
N ASP A 292 7.90 18.18 0.39
CA ASP A 292 6.75 19.08 0.32
C ASP A 292 5.81 18.82 1.49
N GLN A 293 5.92 19.66 2.52
CA GLN A 293 5.14 19.60 3.75
C GLN A 293 3.71 20.12 3.55
N ALA A 294 2.94 19.40 2.73
CA ALA A 294 1.53 19.68 2.44
C ALA A 294 0.66 19.60 3.69
N THR A 295 -0.45 20.35 3.68
CA THR A 295 -1.44 20.43 4.77
C THR A 295 -2.13 19.08 5.01
N LEU A 296 -2.71 18.91 6.20
CA LEU A 296 -3.51 17.73 6.56
C LEU A 296 -4.61 17.46 5.52
N ILE A 297 -4.90 16.18 5.29
CA ILE A 297 -6.00 15.77 4.40
C ILE A 297 -7.33 16.20 5.03
N ASN A 298 -8.20 16.83 4.25
CA ASN A 298 -9.55 17.14 4.67
C ASN A 298 -10.47 15.93 4.44
N TYR A 299 -10.89 15.31 5.54
CA TYR A 299 -11.80 14.16 5.56
C TYR A 299 -13.29 14.53 5.71
N GLY A 300 -13.63 15.82 5.60
CA GLY A 300 -14.98 16.33 5.84
C GLY A 300 -15.36 16.19 7.31
N ASP A 301 -16.43 15.46 7.59
CA ASP A 301 -16.93 15.24 8.96
C ASP A 301 -16.12 14.18 9.74
N ARG A 302 -15.30 13.38 9.04
CA ARG A 302 -14.44 12.37 9.67
C ARG A 302 -13.15 13.01 10.15
N THR A 303 -12.67 12.55 11.29
CA THR A 303 -11.37 12.98 11.84
C THR A 303 -10.38 11.82 11.83
N VAL A 304 -9.17 12.11 11.36
CA VAL A 304 -8.04 11.16 11.39
C VAL A 304 -7.01 11.70 12.38
N PRO A 305 -6.62 10.90 13.38
CA PRO A 305 -5.65 11.31 14.40
C PRO A 305 -4.28 11.69 13.83
N SER A 306 -3.62 12.67 14.43
CA SER A 306 -2.34 13.20 13.94
C SER A 306 -1.19 12.20 14.06
N TRP A 307 -1.31 11.21 14.95
CA TRP A 307 -0.34 10.13 15.06
C TRP A 307 -0.39 9.13 13.89
N SER A 308 -1.49 9.11 13.13
CA SER A 308 -1.64 8.25 11.96
C SER A 308 -1.03 8.89 10.71
N TRP A 309 -0.30 8.09 9.95
CA TRP A 309 0.20 8.49 8.63
C TRP A 309 -0.92 8.78 7.63
N MET A 310 -2.14 8.30 7.89
CA MET A 310 -3.30 8.57 7.04
C MET A 310 -3.75 10.03 7.12
N ALA A 311 -3.41 10.78 8.16
CA ALA A 311 -3.78 12.20 8.26
C ALA A 311 -3.05 13.09 7.23
N TYR A 312 -2.00 12.57 6.59
CA TYR A 312 -1.08 13.34 5.75
C TYR A 312 -1.08 12.86 4.29
N PRO A 313 -1.03 13.79 3.32
CA PRO A 313 -0.90 13.44 1.91
C PRO A 313 0.54 13.03 1.56
N GLY A 314 0.70 12.46 0.36
CA GLY A 314 2.00 12.05 -0.16
C GLY A 314 2.56 10.76 0.46
N GLY A 315 3.80 10.47 0.10
CA GLY A 315 4.51 9.26 0.49
C GLY A 315 5.00 9.28 1.93
N ILE A 316 5.03 8.09 2.55
CA ILE A 316 5.69 7.86 3.83
C ILE A 316 6.88 6.92 3.69
N ASP A 317 7.75 7.00 4.66
CA ASP A 317 8.87 6.09 4.85
C ASP A 317 8.98 5.75 6.34
N PHE A 318 9.85 4.83 6.73
CA PHE A 318 10.09 4.51 8.14
C PHE A 318 11.55 4.79 8.48
N ILE A 319 11.85 4.96 9.77
CA ILE A 319 13.24 5.10 10.23
C ILE A 319 13.96 3.77 9.99
N SER A 320 14.82 3.71 8.98
CA SER A 320 15.46 2.50 8.43
C SER A 320 16.33 1.72 9.42
N ASP A 321 16.88 2.40 10.43
CA ASP A 321 17.86 1.84 11.36
C ASP A 321 17.19 1.01 12.48
N VAL A 322 15.87 0.87 12.43
CA VAL A 322 15.03 0.13 13.40
C VAL A 322 15.05 -1.39 13.17
N THR A 323 15.74 -1.86 12.13
CA THR A 323 15.78 -3.28 11.73
C THR A 323 16.49 -4.21 12.72
N GLN A 324 17.08 -3.67 13.79
CA GLN A 324 17.69 -4.44 14.88
C GLN A 324 16.98 -4.13 16.21
N ARG A 325 15.88 -4.86 16.46
CA ARG A 325 15.23 -5.04 17.78
C ARG A 325 15.09 -3.75 18.61
N LEU A 326 14.08 -2.94 18.32
CA LEU A 326 13.63 -1.91 19.27
C LEU A 326 13.21 -2.55 20.59
N MET A 327 13.80 -2.12 21.71
CA MET A 327 13.17 -2.32 23.01
C MET A 327 11.98 -1.37 23.12
N VAL A 328 10.78 -1.96 23.11
CA VAL A 328 9.54 -1.26 23.44
C VAL A 328 9.56 -0.95 24.94
N LEU A 329 9.47 0.34 25.28
CA LEU A 329 9.24 0.77 26.66
C LEU A 329 7.92 0.17 27.14
N ARG A 330 7.85 -0.20 28.43
CA ARG A 330 6.72 -0.97 29.03
C ARG A 330 5.37 -0.58 28.43
N SER A 331 4.62 -1.57 27.93
CA SER A 331 3.33 -1.43 27.21
C SER A 331 2.40 -0.35 27.78
N ALA A 332 2.30 -0.25 29.11
CA ALA A 332 1.42 0.69 29.80
C ALA A 332 1.64 2.18 29.47
N ASP A 333 2.77 2.56 28.88
CA ASP A 333 3.09 3.95 28.54
C ASP A 333 2.61 4.39 27.14
N LEU A 334 2.15 3.45 26.29
CA LEU A 334 1.72 3.70 24.91
C LEU A 334 0.69 2.65 24.44
N GLU A 335 -0.60 2.98 24.51
CA GLU A 335 -1.69 2.07 24.14
C GLU A 335 -2.84 2.81 23.46
N PHE A 336 -3.64 2.11 22.65
CA PHE A 336 -4.89 2.65 22.14
C PHE A 336 -5.88 2.86 23.29
N THR A 337 -6.58 3.98 23.27
CA THR A 337 -7.70 4.23 24.18
C THR A 337 -8.97 3.53 23.67
N ASP A 338 -9.95 3.33 24.56
CA ASP A 338 -11.21 2.63 24.24
C ASP A 338 -11.97 3.24 23.05
N ASN A 339 -11.89 4.56 22.87
CA ASN A 339 -12.54 5.26 21.73
C ASN A 339 -11.80 5.05 20.39
N GLY A 340 -10.54 4.59 20.41
CA GLY A 340 -9.72 4.31 19.23
C GLY A 340 -9.08 5.52 18.55
N ASP A 341 -9.48 6.74 18.92
CA ASP A 341 -9.05 7.98 18.27
C ASP A 341 -7.84 8.61 18.98
N THR A 342 -7.56 8.17 20.22
CA THR A 342 -6.41 8.64 21.00
C THR A 342 -5.48 7.51 21.44
N LEU A 343 -4.22 7.85 21.63
CA LEU A 343 -3.23 7.03 22.30
C LEU A 343 -3.02 7.55 23.73
N THR A 344 -3.06 6.68 24.72
CA THR A 344 -2.51 6.97 26.06
C THR A 344 -1.00 7.07 25.90
N VAL A 345 -0.38 8.17 26.34
CA VAL A 345 1.05 8.41 26.18
C VAL A 345 1.70 8.95 27.45
N THR A 346 2.98 8.66 27.62
CA THR A 346 3.84 9.32 28.59
C THR A 346 4.66 10.42 27.92
N VAL A 347 4.39 11.68 28.29
CA VAL A 347 5.02 12.87 27.71
C VAL A 347 6.24 13.28 28.53
N ARG A 348 7.34 13.53 27.85
CA ARG A 348 8.62 14.01 28.41
C ARG A 348 9.06 15.29 27.74
N ARG A 349 10.09 15.92 28.30
CA ARG A 349 10.65 17.17 27.77
C ARG A 349 12.07 17.00 27.28
N PHE A 350 12.42 17.72 26.22
CA PHE A 350 13.80 17.88 25.81
C PHE A 350 14.56 18.77 26.80
N LYS A 351 15.83 18.46 27.04
CA LYS A 351 16.73 19.26 27.88
C LYS A 351 18.11 19.38 27.25
N ASP A 352 18.80 20.48 27.54
CA ASP A 352 20.18 20.73 27.12
C ASP A 352 20.46 20.53 25.61
N CYS A 353 19.44 20.69 24.78
CA CYS A 353 19.55 20.58 23.32
C CYS A 353 18.75 21.67 22.61
N ARG A 354 18.96 21.77 21.30
CA ARG A 354 18.20 22.62 20.37
C ARG A 354 18.06 21.92 19.02
N ILE A 355 16.98 22.19 18.30
CA ILE A 355 16.85 21.78 16.90
C ILE A 355 17.61 22.79 16.03
N GLY A 356 18.23 22.29 14.97
CA GLY A 356 18.83 23.08 13.92
C GLY A 356 18.67 22.38 12.58
N GLN A 357 19.08 23.06 11.51
CA GLN A 357 19.21 22.45 10.20
C GLN A 357 20.55 21.73 10.08
N ASP A 358 20.53 20.58 9.41
CA ASP A 358 21.69 19.78 9.02
C ASP A 358 21.54 19.44 7.54
N GLY A 359 22.13 20.29 6.69
CA GLY A 359 21.86 20.28 5.25
C GLY A 359 20.38 20.55 4.95
N LYS A 360 19.73 19.58 4.28
CA LYS A 360 18.30 19.63 3.95
C LYS A 360 17.38 19.12 5.07
N GLN A 361 17.92 18.47 6.09
CA GLN A 361 17.15 17.83 7.15
C GLN A 361 17.24 18.60 8.46
N PHE A 362 16.40 18.24 9.43
CA PHE A 362 16.49 18.75 10.79
C PHE A 362 17.27 17.77 11.67
N ALA A 363 18.03 18.33 12.60
CA ALA A 363 18.81 17.60 13.56
C ALA A 363 18.69 18.23 14.95
N ILE A 364 18.94 17.41 15.97
CA ILE A 364 19.03 17.86 17.35
C ILE A 364 20.51 18.04 17.67
N PHE A 365 20.84 19.19 18.24
CA PHE A 365 22.19 19.58 18.62
C PHE A 365 22.28 19.81 20.12
N ALA A 366 23.38 19.38 20.73
CA ALA A 366 23.67 19.71 22.12
C ALA A 366 23.71 21.24 22.30
N ARG A 367 23.09 21.75 23.36
CA ARG A 367 23.22 23.16 23.73
C ARG A 367 24.65 23.37 24.22
N SER A 368 25.39 24.22 23.52
CA SER A 368 26.83 24.39 23.71
C SER A 368 27.24 25.81 23.33
N THR A 369 28.25 26.33 24.02
CA THR A 369 28.91 27.60 23.70
C THR A 369 29.98 27.44 22.61
N PHE A 370 30.30 26.21 22.20
CA PHE A 370 31.27 25.93 21.13
C PHE A 370 30.72 26.31 19.75
N ALA A 371 31.61 26.75 18.86
CA ALA A 371 31.28 27.26 17.53
C ALA A 371 30.57 26.23 16.62
N SER A 372 30.84 24.93 16.82
CA SER A 372 30.16 23.84 16.11
C SER A 372 29.51 22.90 17.12
N PRO A 373 28.19 22.99 17.35
CA PRO A 373 27.52 22.16 18.32
C PRO A 373 27.39 20.72 17.79
N ARG A 374 27.62 19.76 18.67
CA ARG A 374 27.57 18.33 18.34
C ARG A 374 26.14 17.92 17.99
N LYS A 375 25.95 17.21 16.88
CA LYS A 375 24.69 16.53 16.54
C LYS A 375 24.47 15.36 17.50
N VAL A 376 23.29 15.30 18.09
CA VAL A 376 22.88 14.32 19.12
C VAL A 376 21.59 13.58 18.76
N GLY A 377 21.01 13.91 17.61
CA GLY A 377 19.78 13.31 17.12
C GLY A 377 19.39 13.78 15.72
N SER A 378 18.42 13.09 15.14
CA SER A 378 17.81 13.41 13.84
C SER A 378 16.31 13.59 14.02
N LEU A 379 15.69 14.47 13.22
CA LEU A 379 14.28 14.79 13.30
C LEU A 379 13.67 14.99 11.92
N TRP A 380 12.45 14.48 11.76
CA TRP A 380 11.62 14.66 10.56
C TRP A 380 10.28 15.24 11.00
N PHE A 381 9.92 16.40 10.47
CA PHE A 381 8.64 17.06 10.75
C PHE A 381 7.57 16.58 9.78
N ASP A 382 6.34 16.43 10.28
CA ASP A 382 5.19 16.06 9.48
C ASP A 382 4.54 17.27 8.78
N LEU A 383 4.72 18.48 9.34
CA LEU A 383 4.17 19.77 8.85
C LEU A 383 5.25 20.86 8.74
N ALA A 384 5.00 21.89 7.93
CA ALA A 384 5.94 22.98 7.66
C ALA A 384 6.18 23.94 8.82
N ASP A 385 5.22 24.02 9.74
CA ASP A 385 5.26 24.96 10.84
C ASP A 385 6.38 24.59 11.82
N ARG A 386 7.43 25.40 11.83
CA ARG A 386 8.59 25.27 12.71
C ARG A 386 8.22 25.77 14.11
N ILE A 387 7.51 24.92 14.86
CA ILE A 387 6.96 25.25 16.17
C ILE A 387 8.01 25.07 17.27
N GLU A 388 7.88 25.86 18.33
CA GLU A 388 8.63 25.67 19.57
C GLU A 388 8.36 24.26 20.13
N PHE A 389 9.40 23.46 20.23
CA PHE A 389 9.31 22.07 20.68
C PHE A 389 9.72 22.00 22.15
N LYS A 390 8.84 21.45 22.97
CA LYS A 390 9.10 21.18 24.38
C LYS A 390 8.88 19.72 24.72
N HIS A 391 7.96 19.06 24.03
CA HIS A 391 7.42 17.78 24.43
C HIS A 391 7.74 16.67 23.42
N CYS A 392 8.00 15.48 23.95
CA CYS A 392 8.19 14.28 23.16
C CYS A 392 7.56 13.07 23.87
N VAL A 393 7.16 12.08 23.09
CA VAL A 393 6.75 10.76 23.60
C VAL A 393 7.80 9.77 23.17
N ILE A 394 8.44 9.10 24.13
CA ILE A 394 9.45 8.08 23.81
C ILE A 394 8.73 6.77 23.54
N VAL A 395 8.86 6.25 22.32
CA VAL A 395 8.15 5.04 21.87
C VAL A 395 9.04 3.81 21.84
N GLY A 396 10.36 3.98 21.82
CA GLY A 396 11.30 2.87 21.86
C GLY A 396 12.74 3.32 22.07
N MET A 397 13.62 2.34 22.27
CA MET A 397 15.06 2.54 22.42
C MET A 397 15.85 1.40 21.78
N ASP A 398 17.13 1.62 21.49
CA ASP A 398 18.06 0.56 21.10
C ASP A 398 18.23 -0.49 22.22
N GLU A 399 18.47 -1.75 21.81
CA GLU A 399 18.61 -2.92 22.69
C GLU A 399 19.97 -2.94 23.41
N ASP A 400 20.36 -1.86 24.11
CA ASP A 400 21.54 -1.91 24.96
C ASP A 400 21.20 -2.59 26.31
N HIS A 401 21.98 -3.60 26.70
CA HIS A 401 21.73 -4.48 27.85
C HIS A 401 21.79 -3.76 29.21
N GLN A 402 22.10 -2.46 29.24
CA GLN A 402 22.13 -1.65 30.46
C GLN A 402 20.95 -0.64 30.49
N LYS A 403 20.05 -0.82 31.47
CA LYS A 403 18.88 0.05 31.67
C LYS A 403 19.23 1.54 31.88
N GLU A 404 20.47 1.84 32.26
CA GLU A 404 20.95 3.19 32.61
C GLU A 404 22.08 3.73 31.73
N ASP A 405 22.17 3.32 30.45
CA ASP A 405 23.08 4.00 29.54
C ASP A 405 22.52 5.40 29.14
N PRO A 406 23.17 6.53 29.49
CA PRO A 406 22.77 7.86 29.04
C PRO A 406 23.08 8.13 27.55
N TRP A 407 23.87 7.27 26.90
CA TRP A 407 24.29 7.38 25.51
C TRP A 407 23.40 6.60 24.54
N LYS A 408 22.50 5.76 25.07
CA LYS A 408 21.52 5.00 24.28
C LYS A 408 20.60 5.91 23.47
N THR A 409 20.06 5.37 22.38
CA THR A 409 19.21 6.12 21.44
C THR A 409 17.75 5.94 21.80
N TYR A 410 17.07 7.04 22.09
CA TYR A 410 15.62 7.11 22.17
C TYR A 410 15.01 7.44 20.83
N TYR A 411 13.99 6.68 20.45
CA TYR A 411 13.09 6.96 19.35
C TYR A 411 11.84 7.62 19.90
N PHE A 412 11.45 8.73 19.30
CA PHE A 412 10.40 9.58 19.86
C PHE A 412 9.45 10.12 18.80
N LEU A 413 8.22 10.39 19.24
CA LEU A 413 7.27 11.26 18.55
C LEU A 413 7.44 12.68 19.10
N LEU A 414 7.61 13.64 18.21
CA LEU A 414 7.57 15.06 18.57
C LEU A 414 6.11 15.47 18.72
N VAL A 415 5.76 16.12 19.84
CA VAL A 415 4.36 16.48 20.12
C VAL A 415 4.23 17.92 20.60
N ARG A 416 3.07 18.53 20.36
CA ARG A 416 2.66 19.81 20.98
C ARG A 416 1.32 19.66 21.68
N GLU A 417 1.06 20.51 22.67
CA GLU A 417 -0.26 20.61 23.30
C GLU A 417 -1.25 21.22 22.30
N LYS A 418 -2.47 20.65 22.25
CA LYS A 418 -3.54 21.18 21.40
C LYS A 418 -3.99 22.55 21.90
N GLN A 419 -4.39 23.42 20.98
CA GLN A 419 -5.04 24.68 21.32
C GLN A 419 -6.37 24.38 22.03
N GLY A 420 -6.43 24.64 23.35
CA GLY A 420 -7.58 24.30 24.20
C GLY A 420 -7.25 23.36 25.38
N GLY A 421 -6.04 22.79 25.44
CA GLY A 421 -5.51 22.11 26.63
C GLY A 421 -5.90 20.63 26.81
N GLU A 422 -6.76 20.07 25.96
CA GLU A 422 -7.16 18.65 26.04
C GLU A 422 -6.29 17.77 25.14
N GLY A 423 -5.05 17.52 25.57
CA GLY A 423 -4.15 16.53 24.95
C GLY A 423 -3.10 17.11 24.00
N TYR A 424 -2.45 16.20 23.28
CA TYR A 424 -1.30 16.47 22.42
C TYR A 424 -1.60 16.08 20.96
N GLU A 425 -0.88 16.68 20.03
CA GLU A 425 -0.85 16.29 18.61
C GLU A 425 0.60 16.09 18.16
N ARG A 426 0.80 15.16 17.22
CA ARG A 426 2.08 14.80 16.63
C ARG A 426 2.52 15.86 15.62
N LEU A 427 3.81 16.19 15.67
CA LEU A 427 4.48 17.12 14.75
C LEU A 427 5.60 16.48 13.94
N GLY A 428 6.05 15.30 14.33
CA GLY A 428 7.16 14.63 13.69
C GLY A 428 7.63 13.40 14.44
N VAL A 429 8.69 12.81 13.92
CA VAL A 429 9.37 11.65 14.49
C VAL A 429 10.87 11.90 14.50
N GLY A 430 11.58 11.32 15.46
CA GLY A 430 13.03 11.41 15.47
C GLY A 430 13.71 10.40 16.36
N LYS A 431 15.03 10.55 16.44
CA LYS A 431 15.89 9.82 17.37
C LYS A 431 16.84 10.77 18.06
N VAL A 432 17.11 10.55 19.34
CA VAL A 432 17.96 11.40 20.18
C VAL A 432 18.67 10.57 21.24
N GLU A 433 19.86 10.97 21.65
CA GLU A 433 20.51 10.38 22.83
C GLU A 433 19.68 10.61 24.11
N ALA A 434 19.51 9.56 24.90
CA ALA A 434 18.60 9.51 26.05
C ALA A 434 18.83 10.63 27.08
N ARG A 435 20.08 11.05 27.29
CA ARG A 435 20.42 12.13 28.23
C ARG A 435 19.86 13.50 27.88
N TYR A 436 19.41 13.74 26.65
CA TYR A 436 18.76 15.01 26.26
C TYR A 436 17.24 14.97 26.45
N VAL A 437 16.73 13.93 27.11
CA VAL A 437 15.32 13.79 27.49
C VAL A 437 15.20 13.76 29.02
N SER A 438 14.16 14.40 29.56
CA SER A 438 13.84 14.40 30.99
C SER A 438 13.57 12.99 31.52
N LYS A 439 13.79 12.79 32.82
CA LYS A 439 13.31 11.58 33.52
C LYS A 439 11.89 11.78 34.02
N GLU A 440 11.53 13.01 34.38
CA GLU A 440 10.18 13.42 34.71
C GLU A 440 9.28 13.24 33.49
N CYS A 441 8.06 12.78 33.73
CA CYS A 441 7.08 12.54 32.71
C CYS A 441 5.66 12.81 33.21
N ASP A 442 4.80 13.23 32.30
CA ASP A 442 3.39 13.52 32.53
C ASP A 442 2.52 12.55 31.72
N ALA A 443 1.41 12.10 32.29
CA ALA A 443 0.43 11.33 31.54
C ALA A 443 -0.31 12.24 30.54
N GLY A 444 -0.53 11.76 29.32
CA GLY A 444 -1.19 12.52 28.27
C GLY A 444 -2.02 11.65 27.35
N LYS A 445 -2.81 12.32 26.49
CA LYS A 445 -3.49 11.71 25.36
C LYS A 445 -2.96 12.31 24.07
N LEU A 446 -2.50 11.48 23.16
CA LEU A 446 -2.07 11.88 21.83
C LEU A 446 -3.22 11.66 20.85
N TRP A 447 -3.69 12.75 20.28
CA TRP A 447 -4.75 12.82 19.28
C TRP A 447 -4.14 12.92 17.89
#